data_AF-A0A7S3AWN6-F1
#
_entry.id   AF-A0A7S3AWN6-F1
#
_cell.length_a   1.000
_cell.length_b   1.000
_cell.length_c   1.000
_cell.angle_alpha   90.00
_cell.angle_beta   90.00
_cell.angle_gamma   90.00
#
_symmetry.space_group_name_H-M   'P 1'
#
loop_
_entity.id
_entity.type
_entity.pdbx_description
1 polymer ?
#
loop_
_entity_poly.entity_id
_entity_poly.type
_entity_poly.pdbx_seq_one_letter_code
_entity_poly.pdbx_strand_id
1 'polypeptide(L)'
;HSETFRDTSPQDLSSDTPLSSDVMLLSVVVAASATSHLADIVTSYEITVDRHISEIMPLFMSDELNAEWNTRLTSQRLLNTRELGQLVHQEYALPWPLAPRDLLMKCHRGSDHRTQMVISECSSVTHPSAPITDRIVRLSISRTRWEVAPEPHGRTRLSLRLVLPASAAVGVPKFVVNWCQTKSLRESVTSLLDTVERLQLPADPVYMGWGRTRAEAALARGANSRADAPHPFTATSCLVLVWRLSCSLWGQLSFAVAAAVLIAHMLVNSGSGGPPFALRCP
;
A
#
# COMPACT_ATOMS: atom_id res chain seq x y z
N HIS A 1 43.54 18.58 7.39
CA HIS A 1 42.51 19.63 7.57
C HIS A 1 42.03 19.55 8.99
N SER A 2 42.52 20.47 9.81
CA SER A 2 42.30 20.51 11.25
C SER A 2 41.27 21.60 11.51
N GLU A 3 40.09 21.23 12.01
CA GLU A 3 39.06 22.19 12.42
C GLU A 3 38.98 22.26 13.95
N THR A 4 39.02 23.50 14.40
CA THR A 4 39.22 23.98 15.75
C THR A 4 37.88 24.02 16.49
N PHE A 5 37.79 23.26 17.58
CA PHE A 5 36.68 23.28 18.53
C PHE A 5 36.76 24.57 19.38
N ARG A 6 35.73 25.42 19.33
CA ARG A 6 35.58 26.59 20.19
C ARG A 6 34.59 26.30 21.31
N ASP A 7 35.14 26.38 22.51
CA ASP A 7 34.52 26.33 23.81
C ASP A 7 33.88 27.70 24.12
N THR A 8 32.62 27.72 24.58
CA THR A 8 32.00 28.93 25.15
C THR A 8 31.32 28.56 26.47
N SER A 9 31.93 29.08 27.53
CA SER A 9 31.52 29.04 28.92
C SER A 9 30.15 29.69 29.21
N PRO A 10 29.56 29.36 30.39
CA PRO A 10 28.21 29.77 30.79
C PRO A 10 28.21 31.15 31.46
N GLN A 11 27.13 31.90 31.27
CA GLN A 11 26.81 33.08 32.09
C GLN A 11 25.73 32.74 33.10
N ASP A 12 26.13 32.76 34.38
CA ASP A 12 25.28 33.06 35.52
C ASP A 12 24.69 34.47 35.37
N LEU A 13 23.41 34.63 35.68
CA LEU A 13 22.86 35.89 36.18
C LEU A 13 21.60 35.62 37.02
N SER A 14 21.77 35.95 38.29
CA SER A 14 20.76 36.01 39.34
C SER A 14 19.66 37.03 39.05
N SER A 15 18.46 36.78 39.56
CA SER A 15 17.60 37.85 40.09
C SER A 15 16.50 37.26 40.96
N ASP A 16 16.66 37.51 42.25
CA ASP A 16 15.67 37.34 43.30
C ASP A 16 14.39 38.15 42.99
N THR A 17 13.22 37.56 43.24
CA THR A 17 11.95 38.29 43.35
C THR A 17 11.22 37.91 44.63
N PRO A 18 10.54 38.89 45.27
CA PRO A 18 10.09 38.77 46.65
C PRO A 18 8.73 38.08 46.80
N LEU A 19 8.56 37.49 47.98
CA LEU A 19 7.32 36.95 48.54
C LEU A 19 6.14 37.94 48.43
N SER A 20 5.04 37.45 47.86
CA SER A 20 3.71 38.03 48.03
C SER A 20 2.75 36.95 48.51
N SER A 21 2.13 37.25 49.65
CA SER A 21 1.23 36.42 50.43
C SER A 21 -0.15 36.27 49.80
N ASP A 22 -0.83 35.20 50.22
CA ASP A 22 -2.28 34.99 50.17
C ASP A 22 -2.91 34.67 48.80
N VAL A 23 -2.77 33.41 48.40
CA VAL A 23 -3.73 32.75 47.51
C VAL A 23 -4.33 31.56 48.26
N MET A 24 -5.63 31.63 48.55
CA MET A 24 -6.41 30.52 49.09
C MET A 24 -6.23 29.28 48.19
N LEU A 25 -5.67 28.22 48.77
CA LEU A 25 -5.58 26.89 48.19
C LEU A 25 -6.99 26.28 48.08
N LEU A 26 -7.69 26.58 46.97
CA LEU A 26 -8.70 25.66 46.46
C LEU A 26 -7.97 24.43 45.94
N SER A 27 -7.96 23.36 46.73
CA SER A 27 -7.58 22.03 46.26
C SER A 27 -8.60 21.55 45.23
N VAL A 28 -8.40 21.95 43.97
CA VAL A 28 -9.05 21.29 42.83
C VAL A 28 -8.47 19.89 42.76
N VAL A 29 -9.24 18.91 43.20
CA VAL A 29 -8.95 17.50 42.92
C VAL A 29 -9.10 17.32 41.41
N VAL A 30 -7.99 17.51 40.69
CA VAL A 30 -7.87 17.08 39.29
C VAL A 30 -7.92 15.57 39.33
N ALA A 31 -9.11 15.00 39.11
CA ALA A 31 -9.25 13.59 38.82
C ALA A 31 -8.41 13.31 37.58
N ALA A 32 -7.21 12.77 37.80
CA ALA A 32 -6.35 12.27 36.74
C ALA A 32 -7.17 11.22 36.00
N SER A 33 -7.77 11.62 34.88
CA SER A 33 -8.44 10.71 33.97
C SER A 33 -7.35 9.81 33.45
N ALA A 34 -7.24 8.62 34.05
CA ALA A 34 -6.36 7.57 33.56
C ALA A 34 -6.87 7.23 32.16
N THR A 35 -6.26 7.83 31.14
CA THR A 35 -6.43 7.40 29.75
C THR A 35 -5.83 6.01 29.67
N SER A 36 -6.67 5.00 29.88
CA SER A 36 -6.35 3.63 29.55
C SER A 36 -6.11 3.59 28.04
N HIS A 37 -4.85 3.76 27.64
CA HIS A 37 -4.44 3.55 26.26
C HIS A 37 -4.73 2.10 25.92
N LEU A 38 -5.79 1.89 25.14
CA LEU A 38 -6.09 0.58 24.59
C LEU A 38 -4.87 0.11 23.80
N ALA A 39 -4.43 -1.13 24.07
CA ALA A 39 -3.25 -1.70 23.42
C ALA A 39 -3.43 -1.77 21.90
N ASP A 40 -2.35 -1.50 21.18
CA ASP A 40 -2.32 -1.61 19.72
C ASP A 40 -2.62 -3.05 19.27
N ILE A 41 -3.30 -3.12 18.12
CA ILE A 41 -3.61 -4.36 17.44
C ILE A 41 -2.42 -4.73 16.57
N VAL A 42 -1.72 -5.82 16.91
CA VAL A 42 -0.54 -6.28 16.18
C VAL A 42 -0.86 -7.58 15.45
N THR A 43 -0.43 -7.68 14.20
CA THR A 43 -0.56 -8.89 13.39
C THR A 43 0.68 -9.07 12.54
N SER A 44 1.13 -10.32 12.39
CA SER A 44 2.28 -10.66 11.55
C SER A 44 2.02 -11.92 10.74
N TYR A 45 2.64 -11.98 9.56
CA TYR A 45 2.64 -13.14 8.69
C TYR A 45 4.05 -13.32 8.12
N GLU A 46 4.51 -14.57 8.05
CA GLU A 46 5.83 -14.92 7.51
C GLU A 46 5.73 -16.17 6.64
N ILE A 47 6.45 -16.17 5.52
CA ILE A 47 6.57 -17.33 4.63
C ILE A 47 7.94 -17.32 3.93
N THR A 48 8.46 -18.51 3.67
CA THR A 48 9.61 -18.73 2.77
C THR A 48 9.12 -19.35 1.47
N VAL A 49 9.56 -18.81 0.34
CA VAL A 49 9.14 -19.23 -1.00
C VAL A 49 10.33 -19.68 -1.84
N ASP A 50 10.10 -20.63 -2.73
CA ASP A 50 11.09 -21.17 -3.66
C ASP A 50 11.26 -20.26 -4.90
N ARG A 51 11.57 -18.99 -4.63
CA ARG A 51 11.82 -17.94 -5.63
C ARG A 51 12.97 -17.08 -5.18
N HIS A 52 13.82 -16.68 -6.12
CA HIS A 52 14.93 -15.81 -5.81
C HIS A 52 14.43 -14.37 -5.62
N ILE A 53 15.01 -13.63 -4.67
CA ILE A 53 14.58 -12.27 -4.33
C ILE A 53 14.55 -11.35 -5.55
N SER A 54 15.51 -11.48 -6.47
CA SER A 54 15.55 -10.70 -7.71
C SER A 54 14.34 -10.87 -8.62
N GLU A 55 13.60 -11.97 -8.53
CA GLU A 55 12.37 -12.19 -9.30
C GLU A 55 11.17 -11.44 -8.68
N ILE A 56 11.20 -11.18 -7.37
CA ILE A 56 10.10 -10.53 -6.63
C ILE A 56 10.26 -8.99 -6.67
N MET A 57 11.50 -8.50 -6.61
CA MET A 57 11.79 -7.07 -6.46
C MET A 57 11.25 -6.15 -7.56
N PRO A 58 11.25 -6.51 -8.87
CA PRO A 58 10.68 -5.64 -9.90
C PRO A 58 9.22 -5.27 -9.62
N LEU A 59 8.42 -6.23 -9.14
CA LEU A 59 7.03 -6.01 -8.78
C LEU A 59 6.89 -5.27 -7.44
N PHE A 60 7.65 -5.71 -6.43
CA PHE A 60 7.55 -5.16 -5.08
C PHE A 60 7.99 -3.69 -4.98
N MET A 61 8.96 -3.28 -5.80
CA MET A 61 9.52 -1.92 -5.78
C MET A 61 8.79 -0.94 -6.71
N SER A 62 7.94 -1.41 -7.62
CA SER A 62 7.19 -0.55 -8.55
C SER A 62 5.87 -0.08 -7.96
N ASP A 63 5.72 1.25 -7.85
CA ASP A 63 4.46 1.86 -7.42
C ASP A 63 3.36 1.70 -8.46
N GLU A 64 3.74 1.70 -9.75
CA GLU A 64 2.84 1.57 -10.89
C GLU A 64 2.18 0.20 -10.96
N LEU A 65 2.90 -0.85 -10.55
CA LEU A 65 2.40 -2.21 -10.55
C LEU A 65 1.67 -2.60 -9.27
N ASN A 66 1.48 -1.68 -8.31
CA ASN A 66 0.78 -2.00 -7.06
C ASN A 66 -0.67 -2.48 -7.30
N ALA A 67 -1.35 -1.92 -8.31
CA ALA A 67 -2.70 -2.35 -8.69
C ALA A 67 -2.75 -3.78 -9.26
N GLU A 68 -1.63 -4.33 -9.74
CA GLU A 68 -1.58 -5.68 -10.31
C GLU A 68 -1.62 -6.78 -9.26
N TRP A 69 -1.23 -6.49 -8.02
CA TRP A 69 -1.18 -7.49 -6.93
C TRP A 69 -2.00 -7.09 -5.70
N ASN A 70 -2.45 -5.84 -5.59
CA ASN A 70 -3.34 -5.43 -4.52
C ASN A 70 -4.80 -5.50 -4.99
N THR A 71 -5.41 -6.68 -4.84
CA THR A 71 -6.75 -7.00 -5.36
C THR A 71 -7.89 -6.12 -4.83
N ARG A 72 -7.67 -5.41 -3.71
CA ARG A 72 -8.67 -4.51 -3.12
C ARG A 72 -8.39 -3.03 -3.40
N LEU A 73 -7.29 -2.70 -4.07
CA LEU A 73 -6.92 -1.34 -4.40
C LEU A 73 -7.84 -0.80 -5.51
N THR A 74 -8.63 0.21 -5.17
CA THR A 74 -9.47 0.93 -6.13
C THR A 74 -8.67 2.00 -6.86
N SER A 75 -7.84 2.75 -6.13
CA SER A 75 -7.01 3.81 -6.68
C SER A 75 -5.76 4.04 -5.83
N GLN A 76 -4.70 4.50 -6.48
CA GLN A 76 -3.48 4.97 -5.82
C GLN A 76 -3.01 6.27 -6.44
N ARG A 77 -2.60 7.22 -5.59
CA ARG A 77 -1.99 8.49 -6.00
C ARG A 77 -0.72 8.73 -5.19
N LEU A 78 0.36 9.03 -5.90
CA LEU A 78 1.59 9.52 -5.28
C LEU A 78 1.48 11.05 -5.16
N LEU A 79 1.60 11.56 -3.93
CA LEU A 79 1.49 12.98 -3.62
C LEU A 79 2.85 13.48 -3.16
N ASN A 80 3.43 14.46 -3.85
CA ASN A 80 4.67 15.09 -3.41
C ASN A 80 4.35 16.36 -2.62
N THR A 81 4.77 16.40 -1.37
CA THR A 81 4.57 17.51 -0.44
C THR A 81 5.91 18.12 -0.06
N ARG A 82 5.94 19.41 0.28
CA ARG A 82 7.18 20.08 0.67
C ARG A 82 7.65 19.63 2.06
N GLU A 83 6.70 19.35 2.93
CA GLU A 83 6.90 19.10 4.36
C GLU A 83 7.24 17.63 4.65
N LEU A 84 6.54 16.71 3.98
CA LEU A 84 6.64 15.27 4.26
C LEU A 84 7.35 14.48 3.16
N GLY A 85 7.61 15.11 2.01
CA GLY A 85 8.13 14.46 0.82
C GLY A 85 7.04 13.70 0.08
N GLN A 86 7.39 12.53 -0.47
CA GLN A 86 6.45 11.67 -1.17
C GLN A 86 5.54 10.94 -0.18
N LEU A 87 4.23 11.05 -0.42
CA LEU A 87 3.16 10.35 0.28
C LEU A 87 2.43 9.44 -0.69
N VAL A 88 1.83 8.38 -0.16
CA VAL A 88 0.97 7.47 -0.92
C VAL A 88 -0.44 7.58 -0.38
N HIS A 89 -1.38 7.99 -1.25
CA HIS A 89 -2.82 7.94 -0.97
C HIS A 89 -3.42 6.75 -1.70
N GLN A 90 -4.05 5.84 -0.96
CA GLN A 90 -4.65 4.62 -1.50
C GLN A 90 -6.11 4.53 -1.06
N GLU A 91 -6.97 4.12 -1.97
CA GLU A 91 -8.38 3.83 -1.70
C GLU A 91 -8.65 2.35 -1.92
N TYR A 92 -9.44 1.76 -1.02
CA TYR A 92 -9.72 0.34 -0.96
C TYR A 92 -11.22 0.09 -0.99
N ALA A 93 -11.62 -0.80 -1.90
CA ALA A 93 -12.95 -1.39 -1.88
C ALA A 93 -12.99 -2.49 -0.80
N LEU A 94 -13.99 -2.41 0.08
CA LEU A 94 -14.26 -3.43 1.08
C LEU A 94 -15.58 -4.15 0.75
N PRO A 95 -15.73 -5.42 1.16
CA PRO A 95 -16.97 -6.14 0.97
C PRO A 95 -18.10 -5.48 1.76
N TRP A 96 -19.31 -5.44 1.17
CA TRP A 96 -20.52 -5.03 1.87
C TRP A 96 -20.71 -5.87 3.15
N PRO A 97 -21.07 -5.27 4.30
CA PRO A 97 -21.57 -3.90 4.50
C PRO A 97 -20.52 -2.84 4.86
N LEU A 98 -19.22 -3.13 4.69
CA LEU A 98 -18.17 -2.18 5.05
C LEU A 98 -18.07 -1.05 4.01
N ALA A 99 -18.07 0.19 4.50
CA ALA A 99 -17.77 1.34 3.66
C ALA A 99 -16.34 1.27 3.11
N PRO A 100 -16.07 1.84 1.92
CA PRO A 100 -14.72 1.99 1.39
C PRO A 100 -13.80 2.67 2.39
N ARG A 101 -12.50 2.35 2.31
CA ARG A 101 -11.47 2.93 3.18
C ARG A 101 -10.43 3.63 2.34
N ASP A 102 -9.88 4.72 2.86
CA ASP A 102 -8.66 5.30 2.31
C ASP A 102 -7.55 5.36 3.35
N LEU A 103 -6.33 5.46 2.84
CA LEU A 103 -5.08 5.48 3.60
C LEU A 103 -4.22 6.59 3.01
N LEU A 104 -3.72 7.47 3.88
CA LEU A 104 -2.68 8.42 3.51
C LEU A 104 -1.43 8.09 4.34
N MET A 105 -0.36 7.68 3.67
CA MET A 105 0.81 7.13 4.34
C MET A 105 2.10 7.79 3.86
N LYS A 106 3.06 7.90 4.77
CA LYS A 106 4.46 8.09 4.42
C LYS A 106 5.13 6.72 4.43
N CYS A 107 5.79 6.38 3.32
CA CYS A 107 6.52 5.12 3.18
C CYS A 107 8.01 5.38 3.06
N HIS A 108 8.81 4.55 3.71
CA HIS A 108 10.25 4.48 3.55
C HIS A 108 10.61 3.08 3.05
N ARG A 109 11.21 3.02 1.87
CA ARG A 109 11.77 1.79 1.30
C ARG A 109 13.29 1.89 1.32
N GLY A 110 13.95 0.87 1.87
CA GLY A 110 15.39 0.81 1.96
C GLY A 110 15.91 -0.60 1.72
N SER A 111 17.11 -0.69 1.16
CA SER A 111 17.85 -1.93 0.97
C SER A 111 19.14 -1.88 1.79
N ASP A 112 19.33 -2.83 2.70
CA ASP A 112 20.59 -3.02 3.42
C ASP A 112 21.42 -4.07 2.68
N HIS A 113 22.47 -3.63 1.98
CA HIS A 113 23.37 -4.51 1.23
C HIS A 113 24.20 -5.44 2.11
N ARG A 114 24.43 -5.09 3.38
CA ARG A 114 25.24 -5.90 4.31
C ARG A 114 24.42 -7.09 4.82
N THR A 115 23.17 -6.84 5.20
CA THR A 115 22.25 -7.91 5.63
C THR A 115 21.48 -8.53 4.46
N GLN A 116 21.63 -7.97 3.25
CA GLN A 116 20.90 -8.35 2.04
C GLN A 116 19.39 -8.36 2.28
N MET A 117 18.86 -7.32 2.91
CA MET A 117 17.44 -7.24 3.26
C MET A 117 16.82 -5.98 2.66
N VAL A 118 15.63 -6.12 2.08
CA VAL A 118 14.77 -5.00 1.70
C VAL A 118 13.73 -4.78 2.77
N ILE A 119 13.60 -3.55 3.25
CA ILE A 119 12.59 -3.14 4.22
C ILE A 119 11.70 -2.08 3.57
N SER A 120 10.38 -2.27 3.66
CA SER A 120 9.40 -1.22 3.36
C SER A 120 8.56 -0.95 4.59
N GLU A 121 8.69 0.25 5.14
CA GLU A 121 7.92 0.70 6.29
C GLU A 121 6.96 1.81 5.90
N CYS A 122 5.70 1.74 6.31
CA CYS A 122 4.79 2.86 6.16
C CYS A 122 4.05 3.15 7.47
N SER A 123 3.68 4.42 7.66
CA SER A 123 2.80 4.87 8.73
C SER A 123 1.84 5.91 8.21
N SER A 124 0.64 5.97 8.81
CA SER A 124 -0.37 6.96 8.43
C SER A 124 0.05 8.36 8.83
N VAL A 125 -0.28 9.33 7.98
CA VAL A 125 -0.06 10.75 8.19
C VAL A 125 -1.34 11.53 7.87
N THR A 126 -1.43 12.76 8.39
CA THR A 126 -2.51 13.70 8.04
C THR A 126 -1.92 14.82 7.19
N HIS A 127 -2.57 15.16 6.09
CA HIS A 127 -2.13 16.26 5.22
C HIS A 127 -3.29 16.89 4.43
N PRO A 128 -3.32 18.22 4.22
CA PRO A 128 -4.40 18.89 3.48
C PRO A 128 -4.56 18.47 2.01
N SER A 129 -3.55 17.84 1.40
CA SER A 129 -3.62 17.35 0.01
C SER A 129 -4.54 16.13 -0.17
N ALA A 130 -4.93 15.46 0.92
CA ALA A 130 -5.88 14.37 0.93
C ALA A 130 -6.81 14.50 2.15
N PRO A 131 -7.75 15.47 2.12
CA PRO A 131 -8.65 15.75 3.23
C PRO A 131 -9.58 14.57 3.51
N ILE A 132 -10.02 14.43 4.75
CA ILE A 132 -11.02 13.44 5.15
C ILE A 132 -12.39 13.87 4.61
N THR A 133 -13.18 12.92 4.12
CA THR A 133 -14.53 13.16 3.59
C THR A 133 -15.52 12.18 4.23
N ASP A 134 -16.80 12.53 4.27
CA ASP A 134 -17.83 11.68 4.88
C ASP A 134 -18.18 10.43 4.05
N ARG A 135 -17.68 10.34 2.81
CA ARG A 135 -17.99 9.24 1.88
C ARG A 135 -17.10 8.01 2.07
N ILE A 136 -15.89 8.20 2.60
CA ILE A 136 -14.86 7.18 2.71
C ILE A 136 -14.27 7.25 4.11
N VAL A 137 -14.12 6.11 4.78
CA VAL A 137 -13.60 6.12 6.14
C VAL A 137 -12.07 6.03 6.13
N ARG A 138 -11.40 7.09 6.59
CA ARG A 138 -9.93 7.12 6.74
C ARG A 138 -9.46 6.09 7.74
N LEU A 139 -8.66 5.13 7.27
CA LEU A 139 -7.97 4.18 8.14
C LEU A 139 -6.66 4.81 8.64
N SER A 140 -6.35 4.59 9.91
CA SER A 140 -5.07 4.94 10.51
C SER A 140 -4.29 3.67 10.82
N ILE A 141 -3.06 3.60 10.31
CA ILE A 141 -2.09 2.54 10.54
C ILE A 141 -0.93 3.14 11.32
N SER A 142 -0.66 2.60 12.52
CA SER A 142 0.50 3.00 13.32
C SER A 142 1.79 2.64 12.59
N ARG A 143 1.89 1.40 12.10
CA ARG A 143 3.04 0.92 11.32
C ARG A 143 2.68 -0.30 10.48
N THR A 144 3.12 -0.32 9.23
CA THR A 144 3.25 -1.53 8.43
C THR A 144 4.73 -1.71 8.08
N ARG A 145 5.22 -2.95 8.13
CA ARG A 145 6.61 -3.29 7.84
C ARG A 145 6.66 -4.58 7.04
N TRP A 146 7.17 -4.47 5.83
CA TRP A 146 7.58 -5.59 5.00
C TRP A 146 9.08 -5.79 5.11
N GLU A 147 9.50 -7.03 5.24
CA GLU A 147 10.89 -7.47 5.15
C GLU A 147 10.98 -8.54 4.08
N VAL A 148 11.91 -8.36 3.14
CA VAL A 148 12.20 -9.32 2.09
C VAL A 148 13.68 -9.65 2.14
N ALA A 149 14.00 -10.91 2.44
CA ALA A 149 15.37 -11.37 2.64
C ALA A 149 15.63 -12.66 1.84
N PRO A 150 16.81 -12.81 1.22
CA PRO A 150 17.20 -14.04 0.57
C PRO A 150 17.42 -15.13 1.61
N GLU A 151 17.13 -16.36 1.23
CA GLU A 151 17.38 -17.57 1.99
C GLU A 151 18.24 -18.52 1.14
N PRO A 152 18.94 -19.49 1.75
CA PRO A 152 19.74 -20.46 1.02
C PRO A 152 18.94 -21.19 -0.06
N HIS A 153 19.65 -21.60 -1.12
CA HIS A 153 19.10 -22.28 -2.31
C HIS A 153 18.19 -21.41 -3.17
N GLY A 154 18.45 -20.09 -3.18
CA GLY A 154 17.71 -19.15 -4.02
C GLY A 154 16.26 -18.98 -3.58
N ARG A 155 15.97 -19.22 -2.30
CA ARG A 155 14.67 -18.98 -1.70
C ARG A 155 14.58 -17.55 -1.17
N THR A 156 13.38 -17.10 -0.84
CA THR A 156 13.16 -15.77 -0.25
C THR A 156 12.22 -15.88 0.93
N ARG A 157 12.57 -15.25 2.05
CA ARG A 157 11.68 -15.05 3.20
C ARG A 157 10.98 -13.70 3.08
N LEU A 158 9.66 -13.73 3.22
CA LEU A 158 8.77 -12.58 3.24
C LEU A 158 8.15 -12.50 4.64
N SER A 159 8.40 -11.40 5.34
CA SER A 159 7.79 -11.12 6.64
C SER A 159 7.00 -9.82 6.55
N LEU A 160 5.74 -9.87 6.96
CA LEU A 160 4.82 -8.73 6.97
C LEU A 160 4.28 -8.53 8.38
N ARG A 161 4.47 -7.33 8.93
CA ARG A 161 3.92 -6.92 10.23
C ARG A 161 3.04 -5.68 10.06
N LEU A 162 1.84 -5.74 10.63
CA LEU A 162 0.87 -4.65 10.67
C LEU A 162 0.55 -4.31 12.13
N VAL A 163 0.57 -3.01 12.43
CA VAL A 163 0.21 -2.43 13.73
C VAL A 163 -0.86 -1.38 13.50
N LEU A 164 -2.04 -1.62 14.07
CA LEU A 164 -3.18 -0.72 14.01
C LEU A 164 -3.45 -0.15 15.42
N PRO A 165 -3.83 1.13 15.53
CA PRO A 165 -4.31 1.65 16.79
C PRO A 165 -5.62 0.94 17.17
N ALA A 166 -5.88 0.78 18.47
CA ALA A 166 -7.14 0.17 18.93
C ALA A 166 -8.39 0.90 18.40
N SER A 167 -8.29 2.21 18.14
CA SER A 167 -9.35 3.01 17.53
C SER A 167 -9.75 2.53 16.12
N ALA A 168 -8.87 1.83 15.39
CA ALA A 168 -9.19 1.28 14.07
C ALA A 168 -10.25 0.18 14.12
N ALA A 169 -10.46 -0.45 15.27
CA ALA A 169 -11.47 -1.50 15.48
C ALA A 169 -12.79 -0.96 16.08
N VAL A 170 -12.88 0.33 16.41
CA VAL A 170 -14.09 0.91 17.00
C VAL A 170 -15.24 0.83 15.99
N GLY A 171 -16.36 0.25 16.41
CA GLY A 171 -17.53 0.04 15.54
C GLY A 171 -17.39 -1.12 14.55
N VAL A 172 -16.26 -1.85 14.54
CA VAL A 172 -16.06 -3.03 13.69
C VAL A 172 -16.30 -4.29 14.51
N PRO A 173 -17.15 -5.23 14.06
CA PRO A 173 -17.35 -6.48 14.78
C PRO A 173 -16.03 -7.24 14.96
N LYS A 174 -15.81 -7.80 16.15
CA LYS A 174 -14.56 -8.50 16.50
C LYS A 174 -14.20 -9.61 15.51
N PHE A 175 -15.19 -10.34 14.99
CA PHE A 175 -14.93 -11.40 14.02
C PHE A 175 -14.36 -10.86 12.69
N VAL A 176 -14.76 -9.65 12.27
CA VAL A 176 -14.22 -8.96 11.08
C VAL A 176 -12.79 -8.54 11.33
N VAL A 177 -12.50 -7.97 12.50
CA VAL A 177 -11.13 -7.61 12.90
C VAL A 177 -10.23 -8.84 12.87
N ASN A 178 -10.64 -9.94 13.52
CA ASN A 178 -9.90 -11.20 13.54
C ASN A 178 -9.70 -11.79 12.14
N TRP A 179 -10.74 -11.74 11.29
CA TRP A 179 -10.65 -12.23 9.91
C TRP A 179 -9.66 -11.40 9.11
N CYS A 180 -9.74 -10.06 9.18
CA CYS A 180 -8.79 -9.16 8.55
C CYS A 180 -7.37 -9.46 9.01
N GLN A 181 -7.12 -9.58 10.31
CA GLN A 181 -5.79 -9.93 10.85
C GLN A 181 -5.27 -11.26 10.28
N THR A 182 -6.09 -12.32 10.30
CA THR A 182 -5.63 -13.67 9.95
C THR A 182 -5.46 -13.85 8.43
N LYS A 183 -6.32 -13.21 7.63
CA LYS A 183 -6.42 -13.46 6.18
C LYS A 183 -5.76 -12.39 5.34
N SER A 184 -5.90 -11.12 5.68
CA SER A 184 -5.44 -10.03 4.79
C SER A 184 -3.94 -10.11 4.49
N LEU A 185 -3.09 -10.33 5.51
CA LEU A 185 -1.64 -10.38 5.30
C LEU A 185 -1.22 -11.54 4.41
N ARG A 186 -1.86 -12.71 4.62
CA ARG A 186 -1.64 -13.89 3.79
C ARG A 186 -2.08 -13.64 2.35
N GLU A 187 -3.29 -13.11 2.16
CA GLU A 187 -3.85 -12.80 0.85
C GLU A 187 -2.98 -11.79 0.09
N SER A 188 -2.43 -10.77 0.76
CA SER A 188 -1.51 -9.81 0.15
C SER A 188 -0.22 -10.49 -0.33
N VAL A 189 0.38 -11.37 0.47
CA VAL A 189 1.60 -12.10 0.06
C VAL A 189 1.31 -13.10 -1.05
N THR A 190 0.20 -13.85 -0.97
CA THR A 190 -0.21 -14.78 -2.03
C THR A 190 -0.44 -14.03 -3.34
N SER A 191 -1.19 -12.92 -3.31
CA SER A 191 -1.48 -12.15 -4.52
C SER A 191 -0.22 -11.50 -5.12
N LEU A 192 0.76 -11.12 -4.30
CA LEU A 192 2.07 -10.67 -4.77
C LEU A 192 2.76 -11.79 -5.55
N LEU A 193 2.86 -12.99 -4.97
CA LEU A 193 3.54 -14.13 -5.58
C LEU A 193 2.85 -14.62 -6.85
N ASP A 194 1.52 -14.69 -6.84
CA ASP A 194 0.72 -15.04 -8.02
C ASP A 194 0.96 -14.03 -9.16
N THR A 195 1.09 -12.74 -8.84
CA THR A 195 1.40 -11.70 -9.82
C THR A 195 2.85 -11.77 -10.32
N VAL A 196 3.82 -12.15 -9.46
CA VAL A 196 5.21 -12.44 -9.92
C VAL A 196 5.19 -13.55 -10.96
N GLU A 197 4.47 -14.64 -10.71
CA GLU A 197 4.36 -15.77 -11.64
C GLU A 197 3.62 -15.40 -12.93
N ARG A 198 2.57 -14.59 -12.82
CA ARG A 198 1.76 -14.12 -13.96
C ARG A 198 2.52 -13.15 -14.87
N LEU A 199 3.23 -12.18 -14.29
CA LEU A 199 3.89 -11.11 -15.05
C LEU A 199 5.27 -11.51 -15.58
N GLN A 200 5.98 -12.43 -14.90
CA GLN A 200 7.31 -12.92 -15.29
C GLN A 200 8.28 -11.78 -15.64
N LEU A 201 8.29 -10.74 -14.82
CA LEU A 201 9.17 -9.58 -15.03
C LEU A 201 10.65 -10.02 -15.00
N PRO A 202 11.52 -9.41 -15.81
CA PRO A 202 12.96 -9.68 -15.76
C PRO A 202 13.50 -9.50 -14.34
N ALA A 203 14.39 -10.40 -13.92
CA ALA A 203 14.95 -10.33 -12.58
C ALA A 203 15.76 -9.03 -12.41
N ASP A 204 15.59 -8.37 -11.25
CA ASP A 204 16.27 -7.11 -10.96
C ASP A 204 17.79 -7.34 -10.75
N PRO A 205 18.64 -6.69 -11.56
CA PRO A 205 20.09 -6.88 -11.49
C PRO A 205 20.73 -6.44 -10.17
N VAL A 206 20.12 -5.51 -9.44
CA VAL A 206 20.62 -5.04 -8.14
C VAL A 206 20.61 -6.17 -7.11
N TYR A 207 19.59 -7.03 -7.17
CA TYR A 207 19.37 -8.10 -6.21
C TYR A 207 19.84 -9.47 -6.71
N MET A 208 20.27 -9.60 -7.97
CA MET A 208 20.71 -10.88 -8.55
C MET A 208 21.84 -11.57 -7.78
N GLY A 209 22.70 -10.82 -7.09
CA GLY A 209 23.80 -11.38 -6.30
C GLY A 209 23.45 -11.75 -4.85
N TRP A 210 22.26 -11.40 -4.38
CA TRP A 210 21.87 -11.61 -2.98
C TRP A 210 21.58 -13.09 -2.72
N GLY A 211 22.02 -13.63 -1.60
CA GLY A 211 21.88 -15.06 -1.27
C GLY A 211 22.64 -16.03 -2.20
N ARG A 212 23.43 -15.53 -3.15
CA ARG A 212 24.18 -16.32 -4.13
C ARG A 212 25.69 -16.19 -3.91
N THR A 213 26.42 -17.24 -4.24
CA THR A 213 27.86 -17.16 -4.46
C THR A 213 28.16 -16.31 -5.70
N ARG A 214 29.41 -15.83 -5.82
CA ARG A 214 29.83 -15.04 -6.99
C ARG A 214 29.67 -15.81 -8.32
N ALA A 215 29.92 -17.13 -8.31
CA ALA A 215 29.78 -17.97 -9.49
C ALA A 215 28.31 -18.13 -9.90
N GLU A 216 27.41 -18.42 -8.94
CA GLU A 216 25.97 -18.50 -9.19
C GLU A 216 25.41 -17.16 -9.69
N ALA A 217 25.83 -16.05 -9.08
CA ALA A 217 25.41 -14.71 -9.51
C ALA A 217 25.90 -14.36 -10.93
N ALA A 218 27.06 -14.87 -11.36
CA ALA A 218 27.54 -14.69 -12.73
C ALA A 218 26.72 -15.53 -13.73
N LEU A 219 26.42 -16.78 -13.37
CA LEU A 219 25.55 -17.66 -14.17
C LEU A 219 24.15 -17.08 -14.32
N ALA A 220 23.55 -16.60 -13.22
CA ALA A 220 22.22 -15.98 -13.22
C ALA A 220 22.17 -14.73 -14.10
N ARG A 221 23.19 -13.85 -14.01
CA ARG A 221 23.29 -12.68 -14.90
C ARG A 221 23.38 -13.07 -16.37
N GLY A 222 24.18 -14.08 -16.69
CA GLY A 222 24.29 -14.60 -18.05
C GLY A 222 22.97 -15.18 -18.59
N ALA A 223 22.15 -15.79 -17.73
CA ALA A 223 20.81 -16.27 -18.08
C ALA A 223 19.83 -15.12 -18.30
N ASN A 224 19.82 -14.11 -17.41
CA ASN A 224 18.93 -12.95 -17.50
C ASN A 224 19.19 -12.12 -18.77
N SER A 225 20.47 -11.89 -19.13
CA SER A 225 20.82 -11.14 -20.35
C SER A 225 20.37 -11.83 -21.65
N ARG A 226 20.11 -13.15 -21.64
CA ARG A 226 19.55 -13.86 -22.80
C ARG A 226 18.04 -13.71 -22.90
N ALA A 227 17.35 -13.53 -21.76
CA ALA A 227 15.91 -13.29 -21.75
C ALA A 227 15.56 -11.90 -22.28
N ASP A 228 16.42 -10.91 -22.04
CA ASP A 228 16.26 -9.53 -22.54
C ASP A 228 16.62 -9.36 -24.02
N ALA A 229 17.09 -10.42 -24.70
CA ALA A 229 17.33 -10.34 -26.13
C ALA A 229 16.00 -10.02 -26.81
N PRO A 230 15.88 -8.90 -27.56
CA PRO A 230 14.63 -8.49 -28.16
C PRO A 230 14.11 -9.67 -28.96
N HIS A 231 12.94 -10.20 -28.58
CA HIS A 231 12.29 -11.22 -29.38
C HIS A 231 12.28 -10.70 -30.80
N PRO A 232 12.88 -11.42 -31.78
CA PRO A 232 12.84 -10.96 -33.15
C PRO A 232 11.37 -10.75 -33.46
N PHE A 233 10.99 -9.49 -33.72
CA PHE A 233 9.65 -9.14 -34.14
C PHE A 233 9.40 -9.94 -35.40
N THR A 234 8.81 -11.11 -35.24
CA THR A 234 8.44 -11.96 -36.36
C THR A 234 7.28 -11.21 -37.01
N ALA A 235 7.53 -10.70 -38.22
CA ALA A 235 6.60 -9.87 -38.99
C ALA A 235 5.20 -10.51 -39.16
N THR A 236 5.07 -11.80 -38.84
CA THR A 236 3.82 -12.54 -38.74
C THR A 236 2.80 -11.94 -37.77
N SER A 237 3.22 -11.27 -36.69
CA SER A 237 2.29 -10.66 -35.71
C SER A 237 1.63 -9.36 -36.18
N CYS A 238 2.22 -8.63 -37.14
CA CYS A 238 1.56 -7.46 -37.73
C CYS A 238 0.36 -7.84 -38.59
N LEU A 239 0.38 -9.00 -39.26
CA LEU A 239 -0.73 -9.45 -40.12
C LEU A 239 -1.98 -9.84 -39.30
N VAL A 240 -1.82 -10.37 -38.09
CA VAL A 240 -2.95 -10.74 -37.21
C VAL A 240 -3.65 -9.51 -36.61
N LEU A 241 -2.90 -8.44 -36.31
CA LEU A 241 -3.46 -7.18 -35.81
C LEU A 241 -4.27 -6.44 -36.89
N VAL A 242 -3.81 -6.46 -38.15
CA VAL A 242 -4.55 -5.88 -39.29
C VAL A 242 -5.86 -6.65 -39.56
N TRP A 243 -5.86 -7.98 -39.41
CA TRP A 243 -7.05 -8.80 -39.63
C TRP A 243 -8.10 -8.70 -38.50
N ARG A 244 -7.66 -8.52 -37.24
CA ARG A 244 -8.60 -8.27 -36.12
C ARG A 244 -9.23 -6.89 -36.14
N LEU A 245 -8.51 -5.86 -36.61
CA LEU A 245 -9.08 -4.51 -36.76
C LEU A 245 -10.12 -4.45 -37.89
N SER A 246 -9.99 -5.27 -38.94
CA SER A 246 -10.97 -5.31 -40.03
C SER A 246 -12.25 -6.09 -39.68
N CYS A 247 -12.20 -7.06 -38.77
CA CYS A 247 -13.41 -7.75 -38.29
C CYS A 247 -14.18 -6.97 -37.19
N SER A 248 -13.54 -6.11 -36.40
CA SER A 248 -14.23 -5.41 -35.30
C SER A 248 -15.11 -4.25 -35.78
N LEU A 249 -14.78 -3.61 -36.91
CA LEU A 249 -15.58 -2.55 -37.52
C LEU A 249 -16.97 -3.03 -38.00
N TRP A 250 -17.10 -4.30 -38.41
CA TRP A 250 -18.39 -4.88 -38.77
C TRP A 250 -19.20 -5.35 -37.56
N GLY A 251 -18.52 -5.78 -36.49
CA GLY A 251 -19.16 -6.16 -35.23
C GLY A 251 -19.76 -4.97 -34.46
N GLN A 252 -19.08 -3.82 -34.42
CA GLN A 252 -19.54 -2.66 -33.65
C GLN A 252 -20.78 -1.97 -34.26
N LEU A 253 -20.97 -2.03 -35.58
CA LEU A 253 -22.19 -1.54 -36.23
C LEU A 253 -23.43 -2.36 -35.86
N SER A 254 -23.27 -3.66 -35.56
CA SER A 254 -24.39 -4.54 -35.22
C SER A 254 -24.89 -4.35 -33.78
N PHE A 255 -23.99 -4.09 -32.82
CA PHE A 255 -24.36 -3.87 -31.42
C PHE A 255 -25.02 -2.51 -31.16
N ALA A 256 -24.62 -1.46 -31.88
CA ALA A 256 -25.23 -0.14 -31.72
C ALA A 256 -26.72 -0.13 -32.12
N VAL A 257 -27.09 -0.87 -33.16
CA VAL A 257 -28.49 -1.00 -33.60
C VAL A 257 -29.32 -1.80 -32.59
N ALA A 258 -28.78 -2.90 -32.04
CA ALA A 258 -29.47 -3.69 -31.03
C ALA A 258 -29.68 -2.91 -29.70
N ALA A 259 -28.69 -2.13 -29.27
CA ALA A 259 -28.79 -1.30 -28.07
C ALA A 259 -29.83 -0.17 -28.23
N ALA A 260 -29.89 0.47 -29.40
CA ALA A 260 -30.89 1.51 -29.68
C ALA A 260 -32.33 0.95 -29.66
N VAL A 261 -32.55 -0.25 -30.19
CA VAL A 261 -33.85 -0.94 -30.16
C VAL A 261 -34.26 -1.31 -28.73
N LEU A 262 -33.32 -1.77 -27.91
CA LEU A 262 -33.58 -2.12 -26.50
C LEU A 262 -33.92 -0.89 -25.65
N ILE A 263 -33.21 0.23 -25.84
CA ILE A 263 -33.49 1.49 -25.15
C ILE A 263 -34.87 2.04 -25.57
N ALA A 264 -35.21 1.97 -26.86
CA ALA A 264 -36.53 2.35 -27.35
C ALA A 264 -37.65 1.49 -26.72
N HIS A 265 -37.43 0.17 -26.59
CA HIS A 265 -38.39 -0.73 -25.94
C HIS A 265 -38.56 -0.46 -24.44
N MET A 266 -37.49 -0.10 -23.73
CA MET A 266 -37.57 0.22 -22.30
C MET A 266 -38.28 1.56 -22.04
N LEU A 267 -38.11 2.55 -22.91
CA LEU A 267 -38.79 3.84 -22.78
C LEU A 267 -40.30 3.73 -23.05
N VAL A 268 -40.72 2.83 -23.94
CA VAL A 268 -42.16 2.57 -24.20
C VAL A 268 -42.82 1.84 -23.03
N ASN A 269 -42.09 1.01 -22.28
CA ASN A 269 -42.64 0.23 -21.16
C ASN A 269 -42.54 0.90 -19.77
N SER A 270 -41.90 2.05 -19.64
CA SER A 270 -41.72 2.73 -18.34
C SER A 270 -42.90 3.63 -17.93
N GLY A 271 -43.97 3.65 -18.72
CA GLY A 271 -45.16 4.47 -18.47
C GLY A 271 -46.18 3.82 -17.54
N SER A 272 -45.82 3.35 -16.34
CA SER A 272 -46.77 3.29 -15.21
C SER A 272 -46.08 3.00 -13.86
N GLY A 273 -46.27 3.89 -12.90
CA GLY A 273 -46.44 3.50 -11.50
C GLY A 273 -45.31 3.78 -10.51
N GLY A 274 -45.41 4.93 -9.83
CA GLY A 274 -45.15 5.01 -8.38
C GLY A 274 -43.85 5.70 -7.93
N PRO A 275 -43.91 6.68 -6.99
CA PRO A 275 -42.72 7.33 -6.44
C PRO A 275 -41.98 6.42 -5.46
N PRO A 276 -40.64 6.43 -5.41
CA PRO A 276 -39.88 5.62 -4.47
C PRO A 276 -39.90 6.23 -3.06
N PHE A 277 -40.18 5.36 -2.09
CA PHE A 277 -40.05 5.62 -0.66
C PHE A 277 -38.61 6.05 -0.32
N ALA A 278 -38.48 7.21 0.33
CA ALA A 278 -37.25 7.66 0.97
C ALA A 278 -37.09 6.94 2.33
N LEU A 279 -36.11 6.04 2.43
CA LEU A 279 -35.65 5.51 3.72
C LEU A 279 -34.59 6.46 4.28
N ARG A 280 -34.99 7.28 5.27
CA ARG A 280 -34.08 7.89 6.24
C ARG A 280 -33.72 6.83 7.28
N CYS A 281 -32.43 6.62 7.50
CA CYS A 281 -31.92 5.96 8.71
C CYS A 281 -31.41 7.03 9.71
N PRO A 282 -31.48 6.74 11.03
CA PRO A 282 -31.25 7.69 12.12
C PRO A 282 -29.79 8.14 12.28
#